data_AF-A0A944CNL0-F1
#
_entry.id   AF-A0A944CNL0-F1
#
_cell.length_a   1.000
_cell.length_b   1.000
_cell.length_c   1.000
_cell.angle_alpha   90.00
_cell.angle_beta   90.00
_cell.angle_gamma   90.00
#
_symmetry.space_group_name_H-M   'P 1'
#
loop_
_entity.id
_entity.type
_entity.pdbx_description
1 polymer ?
#
loop_
_entity_poly.entity_id
_entity_poly.type
_entity_poly.pdbx_seq_one_letter_code
_entity_poly.pdbx_strand_id
1 'polypeptide(L)' 'MAKSIEKAMRSAKASLELSGLKVEDKHTELVRKALAKEITNEEFLKEAKRLAEQKGGDSK' A
#
# COMPACT_ATOMS: atom_id res chain seq x y z
N MET A 1 12.44 8.49 13.91
CA MET A 1 11.15 8.44 13.17
C MET A 1 11.10 7.34 12.12
N ALA A 2 12.13 7.14 11.27
CA ALA A 2 12.08 6.10 10.22
C ALA A 2 11.90 4.66 10.76
N LYS A 3 12.62 4.28 11.84
CA LYS A 3 12.55 2.93 12.42
C LYS A 3 11.16 2.55 12.97
N SER A 4 10.39 3.51 13.49
CA SER A 4 9.04 3.24 14.01
C SER A 4 8.02 3.07 12.89
N ILE A 5 8.17 3.82 11.80
CA ILE A 5 7.31 3.71 10.61
C ILE A 5 7.53 2.37 9.92
N GLU A 6 8.78 1.97 9.71
CA GLU A 6 9.10 0.68 9.08
C GLU A 6 8.55 -0.50 9.90
N LYS A 7 8.68 -0.45 11.23
CA LYS A 7 8.10 -1.45 12.14
C LYS A 7 6.58 -1.50 12.01
N ALA A 8 5.90 -0.34 12.02
CA ALA A 8 4.46 -0.26 11.87
C ALA A 8 4.00 -0.81 10.50
N MET A 9 4.70 -0.47 9.43
CA MET A 9 4.43 -1.00 8.08
C MET A 9 4.62 -2.51 8.00
N ARG A 10 5.67 -3.06 8.61
CA ARG A 10 5.92 -4.50 8.65
C ARG A 10 4.82 -5.22 9.43
N SER A 11 4.40 -4.68 10.57
CA SER A 11 3.29 -5.22 11.34
C SER A 11 1.97 -5.18 10.57
N ALA A 12 1.64 -4.05 9.93
CA ALA A 12 0.45 -3.92 9.12
C ALA A 12 0.45 -4.89 7.93
N LYS A 13 1.58 -5.02 7.23
CA LYS A 13 1.77 -6.01 6.14
C LYS A 13 1.50 -7.43 6.65
N ALA A 14 2.12 -7.83 7.76
CA ALA A 14 1.93 -9.15 8.33
C ALA A 14 0.46 -9.41 8.72
N SER A 15 -0.23 -8.44 9.31
CA SER A 15 -1.66 -8.57 9.65
C SER A 15 -2.55 -8.75 8.42
N LEU A 16 -2.25 -8.05 7.33
CA LEU A 16 -2.99 -8.20 6.06
C LEU A 16 -2.72 -9.56 5.42
N GLU A 17 -1.46 -10.02 5.40
CA GLU A 17 -1.09 -11.34 4.88
C GLU A 17 -1.70 -12.49 5.68
N LEU A 18 -1.77 -12.36 7.01
CA LEU A 18 -2.49 -13.31 7.87
C LEU A 18 -3.99 -13.38 7.55
N SER A 19 -4.55 -12.28 7.04
CA SER A 19 -5.94 -12.21 6.58
C SER A 19 -6.14 -12.72 5.15
N GLY A 20 -5.09 -13.32 4.55
CA GLY A 20 -5.09 -13.83 3.17
C GLY A 20 -4.88 -12.76 2.09
N LEU A 21 -4.61 -11.51 2.47
CA LEU A 21 -4.37 -10.42 1.52
C LEU A 21 -2.88 -10.32 1.19
N LYS A 22 -2.51 -10.60 -0.06
CA LYS A 22 -1.12 -10.45 -0.53
C LYS A 22 -0.75 -8.98 -0.70
N VAL A 23 0.23 -8.51 0.07
CA VAL A 23 0.77 -7.15 -0.03
C VAL A 23 2.02 -7.14 -0.89
N GLU A 24 1.88 -6.67 -2.13
CA GLU A 24 2.98 -6.49 -3.08
C GLU A 24 3.82 -5.25 -2.75
N ASP A 25 5.04 -5.20 -3.27
CA ASP A 25 5.98 -4.11 -3.01
C ASP A 25 5.45 -2.76 -3.50
N LYS A 26 4.73 -2.76 -4.63
CA LYS A 26 4.05 -1.56 -5.17
C LYS A 26 3.05 -0.94 -4.18
N HIS A 27 2.35 -1.76 -3.38
CA HIS A 27 1.44 -1.26 -2.34
C HIS A 27 2.22 -0.61 -1.21
N THR A 28 3.34 -1.23 -0.83
CA THR A 28 4.22 -0.74 0.25
C THR A 28 4.88 0.58 -0.15
N GLU A 29 5.34 0.69 -1.40
CA GLU A 29 5.95 1.90 -1.94
C GLU A 29 4.96 3.07 -1.98
N LEU A 30 3.72 2.83 -2.40
CA LEU A 30 2.68 3.85 -2.44
C LEU A 30 2.40 4.45 -1.04
N VAL A 31 2.31 3.59 -0.02
CA VAL A 31 2.13 4.03 1.38
C VAL A 31 3.37 4.79 1.88
N ARG A 32 4.58 4.37 1.51
CA ARG A 32 5.81 5.10 1.88
C ARG A 32 5.81 6.52 1.31
N LYS A 33 5.47 6.69 0.03
CA LYS A 33 5.39 8.01 -0.63
C LYS A 33 4.39 8.93 0.06
N ALA A 34 3.23 8.39 0.45
CA ALA A 34 2.23 9.16 1.18
C ALA A 34 2.73 9.61 2.57
N LEU A 35 3.39 8.70 3.32
CA LEU A 35 3.95 9.04 4.63
C LEU A 35 5.13 10.02 4.55
N ALA A 36 5.90 9.97 3.46
CA ALA A 36 6.97 10.92 3.16
C ALA A 36 6.45 12.28 2.66
N LYS A 37 5.13 12.43 2.43
CA LYS A 37 4.50 13.61 1.81
C LYS A 37 5.02 13.91 0.40
N GLU A 38 5.54 12.89 -0.29
CA GLU A 38 5.97 12.99 -1.69
C GLU A 38 4.80 13.00 -2.66
N ILE A 39 3.65 12.49 -2.22
CA ILE A 39 2.38 12.52 -2.94
C ILE A 39 1.29 13.09 -2.04
N THR A 40 0.31 13.72 -2.66
CA THR A 40 -0.92 14.18 -1.99
C THR A 40 -1.84 13.00 -1.67
N ASN A 41 -2.80 13.23 -0.77
CA ASN A 41 -3.82 12.25 -0.47
C ASN A 41 -4.68 11.91 -1.70
N GLU A 42 -4.93 12.89 -2.58
CA GLU A 42 -5.68 12.67 -3.83
C GLU A 42 -4.92 11.77 -4.79
N GLU A 43 -3.61 12.00 -4.97
CA GLU A 43 -2.74 11.15 -5.79
C GLU A 43 -2.63 9.73 -5.22
N PHE A 44 -2.53 9.61 -3.89
CA PHE A 44 -2.55 8.31 -3.21
C PHE A 44 -3.84 7.54 -3.53
N LEU A 45 -5.01 8.18 -3.38
CA LEU A 45 -6.30 7.54 -3.65
C LEU A 45 -6.45 7.14 -5.12
N LYS A 46 -6.03 8.02 -6.04
CA LYS A 46 -6.06 7.75 -7.47
C LYS A 46 -5.21 6.52 -7.83
N GLU A 47 -4.00 6.45 -7.30
CA GLU A 47 -3.07 5.37 -7.59
C GLU A 47 -3.49 4.05 -6.90
N ALA A 48 -3.99 4.12 -5.67
CA ALA A 48 -4.54 2.96 -4.97
C ALA A 48 -5.72 2.36 -5.75
N LYS A 49 -6.61 3.21 -6.28
CA LYS A 49 -7.74 2.78 -7.12
C LYS A 49 -7.24 2.10 -8.41
N ARG A 50 -6.25 2.71 -9.08
CA ARG A 50 -5.64 2.14 -10.29
C ARG A 50 -5.04 0.75 -10.04
N LEU A 51 -4.34 0.57 -8.92
CA LEU A 51 -3.75 -0.72 -8.54
C LEU A 51 -4.83 -1.78 -8.22
N ALA A 52 -5.94 -1.38 -7.61
CA ALA A 52 -7.08 -2.25 -7.35
C ALA A 52 -7.78 -2.68 -8.66
N GLU A 53 -7.99 -1.73 -9.59
CA GLU A 53 -8.59 -1.99 -10.90
C GLU A 53 -7.72 -2.91 -11.77
N GLN A 54 -6.39 -2.75 -11.74
CA GLN A 54 -5.46 -3.64 -12.44
C GLN A 54 -5.53 -5.09 -11.97
N LYS A 55 -5.83 -5.31 -10.68
CA LYS A 55 -5.98 -6.64 -10.09
C LYS A 55 -7.40 -7.21 -10.27
N GLY A 56 -8.40 -6.35 -10.39
CA GLY A 56 -9.80 -6.72 -10.64
C GLY A 56 -10.14 -6.96 -12.12
N GLY A 57 -9.25 -6.60 -13.04
CA GLY A 57 -9.41 -6.84 -14.48
C GLY A 57 -9.28 -8.31 -14.93
N ASP A 58 -8.83 -9.21 -14.04
CA ASP A 58 -8.75 -10.66 -14.28
C ASP A 58 -10.05 -11.41 -13.94
N SER A 59 -11.11 -10.70 -13.52
CA SER A 59 -12.45 -11.27 -13.38
C SER A 59 -13.31 -10.88 -14.58
N LYS A 60 -13.03 -11.48 -15.74
CA LYS A 60 -13.91 -11.43 -16.91
C LYS A 60 -14.29 -12.84 -17.36
#